data_AF-A0A419QJG6-F1
#
_entry.id   AF-A0A419QJG6-F1
#
_cell.length_a   1.000
_cell.length_b   1.000
_cell.length_c   1.000
_cell.angle_alpha   90.00
_cell.angle_beta   90.00
_cell.angle_gamma   90.00
#
_symmetry.space_group_name_H-M   'P 1'
#
loop_
_entity.id
_entity.type
_entity.pdbx_description
1 polymer ?
#
loop_
_entity_poly.entity_id
_entity_poly.type
_entity_poly.pdbx_seq_one_letter_code
_entity_poly.pdbx_strand_id
1 'polypeptide(L)'
;MREEKILRITGIIAIILVTYFLILTVTYDFPTFGLPVQRVGQYYIENTLKDIGAWNAVCAIVWDYRGYDTLGETLVLFTAVIVVVVVFKVGLRERNEHNR
;
A
#
# COMPACT_ATOMS: atom_id res chain seq x y z
N MET A 1 -27.25 14.04 -26.41
CA MET A 1 -27.24 14.53 -25.00
C MET A 1 -27.99 13.64 -24.01
N ARG A 2 -29.21 13.15 -24.29
CA ARG A 2 -29.97 12.31 -23.35
C ARG A 2 -29.44 10.86 -23.27
N GLU A 3 -29.06 10.28 -24.40
CA GLU A 3 -28.50 8.91 -24.48
C GLU A 3 -27.12 8.79 -23.81
N GLU A 4 -26.22 9.77 -24.00
CA GLU A 4 -24.94 9.80 -23.28
C GLU A 4 -25.12 9.91 -21.76
N LYS A 5 -26.11 10.65 -21.29
CA LYS A 5 -26.43 10.73 -19.85
C LYS A 5 -26.95 9.40 -19.33
N ILE A 6 -27.79 8.70 -20.09
CA ILE A 6 -28.29 7.36 -19.73
C ILE A 6 -27.13 6.37 -19.66
N LEU A 7 -26.25 6.32 -20.67
CA LEU A 7 -25.08 5.43 -20.69
C LEU A 7 -24.14 5.66 -19.50
N ARG A 8 -23.90 6.93 -19.14
CA ARG A 8 -23.08 7.30 -17.96
C ARG A 8 -23.74 6.85 -16.65
N ILE A 9 -25.05 7.06 -16.51
CA ILE A 9 -25.79 6.65 -15.31
C ILE A 9 -25.78 5.11 -15.17
N THR A 10 -26.04 4.38 -16.26
CA THR A 10 -25.98 2.92 -16.26
C THR A 10 -24.58 2.41 -15.93
N GLY A 11 -23.53 3.05 -16.45
CA GLY A 11 -22.14 2.71 -16.14
C GLY A 11 -21.80 2.94 -14.66
N ILE A 12 -22.21 4.06 -14.08
CA ILE A 12 -22.01 4.36 -12.65
C ILE A 12 -22.75 3.33 -11.77
N ILE A 13 -23.99 2.98 -12.13
CA ILE A 13 -24.76 1.96 -11.41
C ILE A 13 -24.07 0.61 -11.48
N ALA A 14 -23.55 0.22 -12.66
CA ALA A 14 -22.81 -1.03 -12.81
C ALA A 14 -21.55 -1.05 -11.93
N ILE A 15 -20.78 0.04 -11.89
CA ILE A 15 -19.60 0.15 -11.02
C ILE A 15 -19.98 0.03 -9.54
N ILE A 16 -21.05 0.70 -9.11
CA ILE A 16 -21.55 0.63 -7.73
C ILE A 16 -21.95 -0.81 -7.38
N LEU A 17 -22.69 -1.48 -8.26
CA LEU A 17 -23.13 -2.86 -8.04
C LEU A 17 -21.94 -3.83 -7.96
N VAL A 18 -20.95 -3.69 -8.86
CA VAL A 18 -19.73 -4.50 -8.82
C VAL A 18 -18.94 -4.24 -7.54
N THR A 19 -18.77 -2.98 -7.16
CA THR A 19 -18.07 -2.60 -5.92
C THR A 19 -18.79 -3.15 -4.70
N TYR A 20 -20.12 -3.04 -4.65
CA TYR A 20 -20.93 -3.57 -3.57
C TYR A 20 -20.80 -5.11 -3.48
N PHE A 21 -20.87 -5.80 -4.62
CA PHE A 21 -20.68 -7.24 -4.67
C PHE A 21 -19.28 -7.65 -4.20
N LEU A 22 -18.23 -6.94 -4.61
CA LEU A 22 -16.86 -7.19 -4.16
C LEU A 22 -16.70 -6.96 -2.64
N ILE A 23 -17.33 -5.93 -2.09
CA ILE A 23 -17.31 -5.71 -0.64
C ILE A 23 -17.96 -6.89 0.08
N LEU A 24 -19.12 -7.37 -0.40
CA LEU A 24 -19.79 -8.51 0.21
C LEU A 24 -18.96 -9.79 0.15
N THR A 25 -18.28 -10.08 -0.96
CA THR A 25 -17.44 -11.29 -1.06
C THR A 25 -16.23 -11.20 -0.15
N VAL A 26 -15.62 -10.02 -0.04
CA VAL A 26 -14.48 -9.80 0.85
C VAL A 26 -14.91 -9.93 2.31
N THR A 27 -16.03 -9.32 2.72
CA THR A 27 -16.46 -9.31 4.14
C THR A 27 -17.11 -10.61 4.60
N TYR A 28 -17.58 -11.47 3.69
CA TYR A 28 -18.25 -12.73 4.05
C TYR A 28 -17.34 -13.68 4.87
N ASP A 29 -16.04 -13.71 4.56
CA ASP A 29 -15.07 -14.60 5.20
C ASP A 29 -14.28 -13.91 6.33
N PHE A 30 -14.62 -12.67 6.71
CA PHE A 30 -13.96 -12.04 7.85
C PHE A 30 -14.45 -12.68 9.16
N PRO A 31 -13.52 -13.07 10.05
CA PRO A 31 -13.92 -13.53 11.36
C PRO A 31 -14.53 -12.37 12.15
N THR A 32 -15.38 -12.71 13.12
CA THR A 32 -16.01 -11.71 13.98
C THR A 32 -14.94 -10.90 14.70
N PHE A 33 -15.25 -9.62 14.94
CA PHE A 33 -14.35 -8.71 15.61
C PHE A 33 -13.88 -9.31 16.95
N GLY A 34 -12.56 -9.33 17.16
CA GLY A 34 -11.94 -9.89 18.37
C GLY A 34 -11.58 -11.37 18.30
N LEU A 35 -11.97 -12.10 17.26
CA LEU A 35 -11.46 -13.45 17.00
C LEU A 35 -10.16 -13.40 16.18
N PRO A 36 -9.22 -14.35 16.40
CA PRO A 36 -7.96 -14.37 15.69
C PRO A 36 -8.21 -14.49 14.19
N VAL A 37 -7.72 -13.49 13.46
CA VAL A 37 -8.08 -13.30 12.06
C VAL A 37 -7.46 -14.34 11.14
N GLN A 38 -6.23 -14.81 11.41
CA GLN A 38 -5.46 -15.67 10.50
C GLN A 38 -4.36 -16.48 11.20
N ARG A 39 -4.08 -17.70 10.69
CA ARG A 39 -3.01 -18.61 11.17
C ARG A 39 -1.63 -17.94 11.26
N VAL A 40 -1.33 -17.03 10.33
CA VAL A 40 -0.02 -16.36 10.25
C VAL A 40 0.15 -15.33 11.37
N GLY A 41 -0.88 -14.54 11.68
CA GLY A 41 -0.83 -13.59 12.78
C GLY A 41 -0.61 -14.29 14.13
N GLN A 42 -1.31 -15.40 14.34
CA GLN A 42 -1.13 -16.25 15.51
C GLN A 42 0.30 -16.82 15.59
N TYR A 43 0.84 -17.32 14.47
CA TYR A 43 2.21 -17.81 14.40
C TYR A 43 3.22 -16.76 14.83
N TYR A 44 3.10 -15.52 14.34
CA TYR A 44 4.01 -14.44 14.75
C TYR A 44 3.93 -14.16 16.25
N ILE A 45 2.72 -14.08 16.82
CA ILE A 45 2.55 -13.86 18.28
C ILE A 45 3.24 -14.97 19.09
N GLU A 46 3.09 -16.22 18.67
CA GLU A 46 3.58 -17.38 19.42
C GLU A 46 5.08 -17.66 19.22
N ASN A 47 5.64 -17.36 18.04
CA ASN A 47 6.98 -17.81 17.65
C ASN A 47 8.01 -16.69 17.50
N THR A 48 7.63 -15.40 17.51
CA THR A 48 8.58 -14.29 17.32
C THR A 48 9.81 -14.40 18.23
N LEU A 49 9.59 -14.62 19.53
CA LEU A 49 10.69 -14.69 20.50
C LEU A 49 11.61 -15.88 20.24
N LYS A 50 11.06 -16.99 19.75
CA LYS A 50 11.81 -18.22 19.46
C LYS A 50 12.60 -18.10 18.14
N ASP A 51 11.97 -17.55 17.11
CA ASP A 51 12.54 -17.49 15.76
C ASP A 51 13.58 -16.37 15.64
N ILE A 52 13.30 -15.20 16.21
CA ILE A 52 14.08 -13.97 16.03
C ILE A 52 14.81 -13.53 17.32
N GLY A 53 14.33 -13.95 18.49
CA GLY A 53 14.86 -13.49 19.78
C GLY A 53 14.38 -12.09 20.20
N ALA A 54 13.40 -11.54 19.49
CA ALA A 54 12.86 -10.21 19.75
C ALA A 54 11.57 -10.27 20.58
N TRP A 55 11.42 -9.35 21.53
CA TRP A 55 10.17 -9.20 22.30
C TRP A 55 9.11 -8.40 21.54
N ASN A 56 9.52 -7.54 20.62
CA ASN A 56 8.62 -6.71 19.83
C ASN A 56 8.26 -7.43 18.53
N ALA A 57 7.09 -8.07 18.52
CA ALA A 57 6.56 -8.76 17.35
C ALA A 57 6.39 -7.85 16.14
N VAL A 58 5.97 -6.59 16.33
CA VAL A 58 5.80 -5.65 15.20
C VAL A 58 7.16 -5.35 14.55
N CYS A 59 8.17 -5.07 15.36
CA CYS A 59 9.53 -4.81 14.86
C CYS A 59 10.11 -6.03 14.14
N ALA A 60 9.97 -7.22 14.73
CA ALA A 60 10.44 -8.48 14.15
C ALA A 60 9.70 -8.82 12.85
N ILE A 61 8.40 -8.51 12.75
CA ILE A 61 7.65 -8.71 11.50
C ILE A 61 8.20 -7.80 10.40
N VAL A 62 8.37 -6.51 10.68
CA VAL A 62 8.81 -5.52 9.69
C VAL A 62 10.25 -5.75 9.25
N TRP A 63 11.16 -6.05 10.19
CA TRP A 63 12.58 -6.20 9.89
C TRP A 63 13.02 -7.60 9.50
N ASP A 64 12.48 -8.65 10.14
CA ASP A 64 12.95 -10.02 9.93
C ASP A 64 11.98 -10.82 9.05
N TYR A 65 10.74 -11.05 9.49
CA TYR A 65 9.79 -11.88 8.73
C TYR A 65 9.44 -11.28 7.36
N ARG A 66 9.36 -9.95 7.27
CA ARG A 66 8.99 -9.21 6.04
C ARG A 66 10.01 -8.13 5.68
N GLY A 67 11.28 -8.34 6.04
CA GLY A 67 12.36 -7.38 5.79
C GLY A 67 12.48 -6.95 4.33
N TYR A 68 12.18 -7.83 3.37
CA TYR A 68 12.22 -7.48 1.94
C TYR A 68 11.18 -6.43 1.54
N ASP A 69 9.99 -6.45 2.13
CA ASP A 69 8.95 -5.45 1.84
C ASP A 69 9.42 -4.06 2.31
N THR A 70 9.99 -3.98 3.52
CA THR A 70 10.53 -2.73 4.10
C THR A 70 11.82 -2.26 3.40
N LEU A 71 12.66 -3.18 2.92
CA LEU A 71 13.79 -2.83 2.04
C LEU A 71 13.29 -2.19 0.74
N GLY A 72 12.23 -2.76 0.16
CA GLY A 72 11.55 -2.21 -1.02
C GLY A 72 11.00 -0.80 -0.76
N GLU A 73 10.27 -0.61 0.34
CA GLU A 73 9.75 0.70 0.75
C GLU A 73 10.89 1.74 0.89
N THR A 74 11.98 1.35 1.53
CA THR A 74 13.16 2.22 1.72
C THR A 74 13.81 2.58 0.39
N LEU A 75 13.93 1.63 -0.54
CA LEU A 75 14.46 1.87 -1.89
C LEU A 75 13.57 2.83 -2.71
N VAL A 76 12.24 2.69 -2.60
CA VAL A 76 11.29 3.60 -3.25
C VAL A 76 11.45 5.01 -2.69
N LEU A 77 11.49 5.18 -1.37
CA LEU A 77 11.70 6.49 -0.74
C LEU A 77 13.05 7.09 -1.10
N PHE A 78 14.12 6.30 -1.08
CA PHE A 78 15.46 6.74 -1.49
C PHE A 78 15.48 7.22 -2.94
N THR A 79 14.86 6.47 -3.85
CA THR A 79 14.74 6.85 -5.26
C THR A 79 13.93 8.13 -5.42
N ALA A 80 12.83 8.29 -4.67
CA ALA A 80 12.03 9.51 -4.70
C ALA A 80 12.86 10.75 -4.29
N VAL A 81 13.69 10.63 -3.25
CA VAL A 81 14.59 11.71 -2.83
C VAL A 81 15.60 12.05 -3.93
N ILE A 82 16.22 11.05 -4.56
CA ILE A 82 17.15 11.27 -5.68
C ILE A 82 16.45 12.02 -6.82
N VAL A 83 15.24 11.60 -7.20
CA VAL A 83 14.46 12.23 -8.27
C VAL A 83 14.21 13.71 -7.95
N VAL A 84 13.80 14.03 -6.72
CA VAL A 84 13.61 15.42 -6.29
C VAL A 84 14.90 16.22 -6.46
N VAL A 85 16.03 15.72 -5.97
CA VAL A 85 17.32 16.43 -6.09
C VAL A 85 17.71 16.65 -7.55
N VAL A 86 17.54 15.65 -8.42
CA VAL A 86 17.85 15.74 -9.85
C VAL A 86 16.96 16.79 -10.53
N VAL A 87 15.65 16.77 -10.29
CA VAL A 87 14.70 17.73 -10.87
C VAL A 87 15.05 19.16 -10.46
N PHE A 88 15.33 19.40 -9.17
CA PHE A 88 15.74 20.72 -8.70
C PHE A 88 17.07 21.17 -9.33
N LYS A 89 18.05 20.28 -9.47
CA LYS A 89 19.34 20.60 -10.09
C LYS A 89 19.20 20.96 -11.57
N VAL A 90 18.37 20.21 -12.32
CA VAL A 90 18.10 20.49 -13.74
C VAL A 90 17.37 21.81 -13.90
N GLY A 91 16.30 22.05 -13.13
CA GLY A 91 15.56 23.32 -13.19
C GLY A 91 16.39 24.55 -12.83
N LEU A 92 17.31 24.42 -11.85
CA LEU A 92 18.24 25.50 -11.50
C LEU A 92 19.25 25.80 -12.62
N ARG A 93 19.70 24.78 -13.35
CA ARG A 93 20.63 24.94 -14.47
C ARG A 93 19.97 25.66 -15.65
N GLU A 94 18.75 25.28 -16.02
CA GLU A 94 17.99 25.92 -17.10
C GLU A 94 17.75 27.42 -16.82
N ARG A 95 17.38 27.78 -15.59
CA ARG A 95 17.23 29.19 -15.19
C ARG A 95 18.53 29.99 -15.33
N ASN A 96 19.66 29.38 -14.99
CA ASN A 96 20.97 30.03 -15.06
C ASN A 96 21.49 30.16 -16.50
N GLU A 97 21.06 29.30 -17.43
CA GLU A 97 21.35 29.41 -18.87
C GLU A 97 20.46 30.46 -19.54
N HIS A 98 19.20 30.61 -19.12
CA HIS A 98 18.30 31.66 -19.63
C HIS A 98 18.69 33.09 -19.20
N ASN A 99 19.32 33.24 -18.03
CA ASN A 99 19.73 34.54 -17.47
C ASN A 99 21.12 35.03 -17.96
N ARG A 100 21.75 34.32 -18.91
CA ARG A 100 23.01 34.74 -19.55
C ARG A 100 22.75 35.19 -20.97
#